data_AF-A0A2S8ZW86-F1
#
_entry.id   AF-A0A2S8ZW86-F1
#
_cell.length_a   1.000
_cell.length_b   1.000
_cell.length_c   1.000
_cell.angle_alpha   90.00
_cell.angle_beta   90.00
_cell.angle_gamma   90.00
#
_symmetry.space_group_name_H-M   'P 1'
#
loop_
_entity.id
_entity.type
_entity.pdbx_description
1 polymer ?
#
loop_
_entity_poly.entity_id
_entity_poly.type
_entity_poly.pdbx_seq_one_letter_code
_entity_poly.pdbx_strand_id
1 'polypeptide(L)'
;MSDAVLLHVDDDGFFCLVAPDTYRGFVDEDWQLEQLLTHFVGQMREGSLFVAYPGPDDADEAVKVADDRRDAPVLREAVSTVDVGAGGLWLTDYTQLTMAAQFDDEGPIASGAIRLPVQEGTQQVILRQFADSPGYVLTISPVADDNHEPLSAVPWFSLD
;
A
#
# COMPACT_ATOMS: atom_id res chain seq x y z
N MET A 1 1.33 -14.40 -23.01
CA MET A 1 0.40 -14.36 -21.87
C MET A 1 1.29 -14.05 -20.68
N SER A 2 1.27 -12.81 -20.17
CA SER A 2 1.96 -12.52 -18.91
C SER A 2 1.17 -13.21 -17.81
N ASP A 3 1.85 -13.98 -16.96
CA ASP A 3 1.26 -14.41 -15.69
C ASP A 3 0.85 -13.15 -14.94
N ALA A 4 -0.45 -13.04 -14.63
CA ALA A 4 -0.92 -11.95 -13.79
C ALA A 4 -0.28 -12.14 -12.41
N VAL A 5 0.44 -11.13 -11.94
CA VAL A 5 0.93 -11.11 -10.56
C VAL A 5 -0.30 -11.06 -9.67
N LEU A 6 -0.57 -12.16 -8.97
CA LEU A 6 -1.61 -12.24 -7.97
C LEU A 6 -1.03 -11.76 -6.65
N LEU A 7 -1.50 -10.62 -6.18
CA LEU A 7 -1.16 -10.05 -4.87
C LEU A 7 -2.27 -10.44 -3.89
N HIS A 8 -2.01 -10.34 -2.59
CA HIS A 8 -3.01 -10.61 -1.55
C HIS A 8 -2.95 -9.52 -0.48
N VAL A 9 -4.07 -9.32 0.21
CA VAL A 9 -4.10 -8.63 1.50
C VAL A 9 -3.39 -9.51 2.52
N ASP A 10 -2.58 -8.91 3.40
CA ASP A 10 -1.86 -9.66 4.41
C ASP A 10 -2.77 -10.24 5.51
N ASP A 11 -2.19 -11.08 6.37
CA ASP A 11 -2.90 -11.77 7.45
C ASP A 11 -3.52 -10.81 8.49
N ASP A 12 -3.00 -9.58 8.58
CA ASP A 12 -3.50 -8.53 9.48
C ASP A 12 -4.60 -7.67 8.82
N GLY A 13 -4.97 -7.95 7.57
CA GLY A 13 -6.00 -7.22 6.84
C GLY A 13 -5.52 -5.92 6.19
N PHE A 14 -4.20 -5.73 6.08
CA PHE A 14 -3.57 -4.59 5.41
C PHE A 14 -3.10 -4.95 4.00
N PHE A 15 -3.08 -3.94 3.14
CA PHE A 15 -2.44 -4.02 1.84
C PHE A 15 -1.34 -2.97 1.75
N CYS A 16 -0.09 -3.41 1.73
CA CYS A 16 1.09 -2.56 1.92
C CYS A 16 2.03 -2.60 0.70
N LEU A 17 2.19 -1.46 0.02
CA LEU A 17 3.25 -1.27 -0.98
C LEU A 17 4.30 -0.29 -0.45
N VAL A 18 5.58 -0.58 -0.66
CA VAL A 18 6.68 0.27 -0.20
C VAL A 18 7.71 0.54 -1.31
N ALA A 19 8.13 1.80 -1.41
CA ALA A 19 9.31 2.24 -2.13
C ALA A 19 10.46 2.39 -1.12
N PRO A 20 11.40 1.42 -1.05
CA PRO A 20 12.35 1.32 0.06
C PRO A 20 13.40 2.43 0.05
N ASP A 21 13.66 3.07 -1.10
CA ASP A 21 14.71 4.09 -1.23
C ASP A 21 14.40 5.37 -0.44
N THR A 22 13.12 5.67 -0.25
CA THR A 22 12.63 6.88 0.44
C THR A 22 11.91 6.57 1.75
N TYR A 23 11.61 5.31 2.03
CA TYR A 23 10.98 4.90 3.27
C TYR A 23 11.92 5.14 4.46
N ARG A 24 11.40 5.83 5.47
CA ARG A 24 12.08 6.04 6.74
C ARG A 24 11.44 5.13 7.77
N GLY A 25 12.18 4.13 8.24
CA GLY A 25 11.78 3.32 9.39
C GLY A 25 12.02 4.04 10.72
N PHE A 26 12.08 3.25 11.78
CA PHE A 26 12.30 3.58 13.17
C PHE A 26 11.47 4.77 13.68
N VAL A 27 10.35 4.43 14.31
CA VAL A 27 9.47 5.36 15.00
C VAL A 27 9.87 5.46 16.47
N ASP A 28 9.79 4.34 17.19
CA ASP A 28 10.10 4.20 18.62
C ASP A 28 10.09 2.70 18.97
N GLU A 29 10.92 2.24 19.92
CA GLU A 29 10.90 0.83 20.36
C GLU A 29 9.58 0.42 21.04
N ASP A 30 8.89 1.40 21.65
CA ASP A 30 7.63 1.26 22.39
C ASP A 30 6.48 2.05 21.72
N TRP A 31 6.50 2.14 20.38
CA TRP A 31 5.50 2.90 19.62
C TRP A 31 4.06 2.50 20.00
N GLN A 32 3.16 3.49 19.99
CA GLN A 32 1.73 3.29 20.13
C GLN A 32 1.07 3.25 18.75
N LEU A 33 -0.07 2.56 18.63
CA LEU A 33 -0.77 2.39 17.36
C LEU A 33 -1.03 3.72 16.63
N GLU A 34 -1.44 4.75 17.37
CA GLU A 34 -1.69 6.10 16.81
C GLU A 34 -0.41 6.73 16.23
N GLN A 35 0.75 6.49 16.85
CA GLN A 35 2.04 6.96 16.34
C GLN A 35 2.42 6.22 15.06
N LEU A 36 2.20 4.89 15.02
CA LEU A 36 2.45 4.07 13.84
C LEU A 36 1.56 4.49 12.66
N LEU A 37 0.25 4.67 12.89
CA LEU A 37 -0.68 5.12 11.86
C LEU A 37 -0.35 6.54 11.37
N THR A 38 0.05 7.44 12.29
CA THR A 38 0.54 8.78 11.93
C THR A 38 1.80 8.69 11.07
N HIS A 39 2.71 7.78 11.41
CA HIS A 39 3.92 7.54 10.65
C HIS A 39 3.60 6.99 9.24
N PHE A 40 2.70 6.01 9.11
CA PHE A 40 2.27 5.50 7.82
C PHE A 40 1.64 6.59 6.95
N VAL A 41 0.75 7.43 7.50
CA VAL A 41 0.20 8.58 6.77
C VAL A 41 1.31 9.56 6.34
N GLY A 42 2.30 9.79 7.19
CA GLY A 42 3.49 10.57 6.85
C GLY A 42 4.26 9.99 5.66
N GLN A 43 4.58 8.70 5.70
CA GLN A 43 5.27 7.98 4.62
C GLN A 43 4.43 7.93 3.33
N MET A 44 3.11 7.80 3.42
CA MET A 44 2.20 7.88 2.27
C MET A 44 2.20 9.28 1.63
N ARG A 45 2.23 10.34 2.43
CA ARG A 45 2.36 11.73 1.93
C ARG A 45 3.73 12.01 1.32
N GLU A 46 4.77 11.38 1.82
CA GLU A 46 6.14 11.48 1.28
C GLU A 46 6.35 10.56 0.05
N GLY A 47 5.34 9.80 -0.36
CA GLY A 47 5.42 8.91 -1.53
C GLY A 47 6.30 7.68 -1.31
N SER A 48 6.66 7.33 -0.08
CA SER A 48 7.46 6.11 0.18
C SER A 48 6.59 4.88 0.45
N LEU A 49 5.30 5.07 0.68
CA LEU A 49 4.39 4.02 1.15
C LEU A 49 2.99 4.16 0.53
N PHE A 50 2.31 3.03 0.32
CA PHE A 50 0.87 2.95 0.16
C PHE A 50 0.35 1.89 1.13
N VAL A 51 -0.57 2.27 2.00
CA VAL A 51 -1.29 1.35 2.88
C VAL A 51 -2.78 1.57 2.71
N ALA A 52 -3.55 0.48 2.67
CA ALA A 52 -4.98 0.49 2.90
C ALA A 52 -5.33 -0.65 3.88
N TYR A 53 -6.43 -0.50 4.61
CA TYR A 53 -6.92 -1.53 5.53
C TYR A 53 -8.27 -2.08 5.07
N PRO A 54 -8.29 -3.02 4.10
CA PRO A 54 -9.48 -3.82 3.78
C PRO A 54 -10.25 -4.31 5.01
N GLY A 55 -9.50 -4.83 5.99
CA GLY A 55 -10.00 -5.39 7.25
C GLY A 55 -9.64 -6.88 7.39
N PRO A 56 -9.76 -7.44 8.61
CA PRO A 56 -9.35 -8.81 8.90
C PRO A 56 -10.23 -9.86 8.20
N ASP A 57 -11.47 -9.53 7.85
CA ASP A 57 -12.36 -10.41 7.09
C ASP A 57 -11.90 -10.59 5.62
N ASP A 58 -11.02 -9.69 5.14
CA ASP A 58 -10.43 -9.71 3.80
C ASP A 58 -8.96 -10.17 3.81
N ALA A 59 -8.46 -10.70 4.93
CA ALA A 59 -7.13 -11.32 4.97
C ALA A 59 -7.03 -12.45 3.93
N ASP A 60 -5.86 -12.57 3.28
CA ASP A 60 -5.63 -13.45 2.12
C ASP A 60 -6.48 -13.17 0.86
N GLU A 61 -7.34 -12.14 0.85
CA GLU A 61 -8.16 -11.85 -0.32
C GLU A 61 -7.29 -11.41 -1.50
N ALA A 62 -7.63 -11.90 -2.68
CA ALA A 62 -6.86 -11.65 -3.89
C ALA A 62 -6.98 -10.18 -4.35
N VAL A 63 -5.83 -9.60 -4.66
CA VAL A 63 -5.69 -8.29 -5.29
C VAL A 63 -5.16 -8.48 -6.70
N LYS A 64 -6.00 -8.16 -7.68
CA LYS A 64 -5.65 -8.26 -9.09
C LYS A 64 -5.03 -6.95 -9.58
N VAL A 65 -3.82 -7.04 -10.15
CA VAL A 65 -3.20 -5.90 -10.83
C VAL A 65 -3.77 -5.76 -12.24
N ALA A 66 -4.41 -4.63 -12.54
CA ALA A 66 -4.97 -4.35 -13.86
C ALA A 66 -5.08 -2.84 -14.16
N ASP A 67 -4.95 -2.45 -15.43
CA ASP A 67 -5.41 -1.16 -15.94
C ASP A 67 -6.95 -1.22 -16.03
N ASP A 68 -7.62 -0.81 -14.95
CA ASP A 68 -9.05 -1.01 -14.82
C ASP A 68 -9.84 0.16 -15.38
N ARG A 69 -10.51 -0.09 -16.51
CA ARG A 69 -11.46 0.82 -17.16
C ARG A 69 -12.90 0.32 -17.02
N ARG A 70 -13.18 -0.55 -16.04
CA ARG A 70 -14.53 -1.06 -15.82
C ARG A 70 -15.50 0.06 -15.51
N ASP A 71 -16.66 -0.01 -16.15
CA ASP A 71 -17.83 0.81 -15.85
C ASP A 71 -18.71 0.06 -14.83
N ALA A 72 -18.19 -0.06 -13.61
CA ALA A 72 -18.86 -0.73 -12.50
C ALA A 72 -18.83 0.17 -11.26
N PRO A 73 -19.87 0.16 -10.41
CA PRO A 73 -19.89 0.96 -9.18
C PRO A 73 -18.74 0.57 -8.25
N VAL A 74 -17.96 1.56 -7.82
CA VAL A 74 -16.90 1.42 -6.81
C VAL A 74 -17.52 1.56 -5.41
N LEU A 75 -17.30 0.57 -4.54
CA LEU A 75 -17.76 0.59 -3.15
C LEU A 75 -16.81 1.38 -2.26
N ARG A 76 -15.51 1.13 -2.41
CA ARG A 76 -14.43 1.75 -1.65
C ARG A 76 -13.25 2.01 -2.58
N GLU A 77 -12.62 3.17 -2.42
CA GLU A 77 -11.43 3.57 -3.16
C GLU A 77 -10.37 4.11 -2.19
N ALA A 78 -9.11 3.73 -2.42
CA ALA A 78 -7.93 4.29 -1.78
C ALA A 78 -6.96 4.74 -2.87
N VAL A 79 -6.54 6.00 -2.80
CA VAL A 79 -5.66 6.64 -3.80
C VAL A 79 -4.48 7.29 -3.09
N SER A 80 -3.27 7.08 -3.60
CA SER A 80 -2.07 7.83 -3.23
C SER A 80 -1.08 7.87 -4.38
N THR A 81 0.00 8.60 -4.21
CA THR A 81 1.20 8.52 -5.06
C THR A 81 2.31 7.77 -4.33
N VAL A 82 3.20 7.13 -5.09
CA VAL A 82 4.42 6.49 -4.61
C VAL A 82 5.57 6.83 -5.56
N ASP A 83 6.69 7.28 -5.01
CA ASP A 83 7.91 7.63 -5.73
C ASP A 83 8.83 6.40 -5.86
N VAL A 84 8.74 5.74 -7.01
CA VAL A 84 9.49 4.51 -7.27
C VAL A 84 10.92 4.85 -7.69
N GLY A 85 11.89 4.56 -6.82
CA GLY A 85 13.32 4.67 -7.12
C GLY A 85 13.93 3.38 -7.68
N ALA A 86 15.27 3.32 -7.70
CA ALA A 86 16.03 2.18 -8.19
C ALA A 86 15.75 0.88 -7.40
N GLY A 87 15.42 1.01 -6.11
CA GLY A 87 14.96 -0.09 -5.25
C GLY A 87 13.66 -0.73 -5.73
N GLY A 88 12.85 -0.02 -6.53
CA GLY A 88 11.58 -0.47 -7.07
C GLY A 88 10.42 -0.35 -6.08
N LEU A 89 9.30 -0.97 -6.42
CA LEU A 89 8.08 -1.01 -5.60
C LEU A 89 7.81 -2.45 -5.15
N TRP A 90 7.53 -2.65 -3.87
CA TRP A 90 7.38 -3.98 -3.27
C TRP A 90 6.06 -4.11 -2.54
N LEU A 91 5.37 -5.24 -2.71
CA LEU A 91 4.35 -5.70 -1.78
C LEU A 91 5.07 -6.27 -0.55
N THR A 92 4.80 -5.67 0.60
CA THR A 92 5.28 -6.09 1.92
C THR A 92 4.07 -6.37 2.82
N ASP A 93 4.30 -6.63 4.10
CA ASP A 93 3.24 -6.89 5.08
C ASP A 93 3.32 -5.94 6.28
N TYR A 94 2.21 -5.82 7.00
CA TYR A 94 2.09 -5.00 8.20
C TYR A 94 3.10 -5.40 9.28
N THR A 95 3.33 -6.70 9.44
CA THR A 95 4.33 -7.23 10.38
C THR A 95 5.71 -6.64 10.11
N GLN A 96 6.21 -6.66 8.88
CA GLN A 96 7.51 -6.08 8.55
C GLN A 96 7.53 -4.56 8.71
N LEU A 97 6.46 -3.86 8.36
CA LEU A 97 6.40 -2.41 8.59
C LEU A 97 6.44 -2.05 10.09
N THR A 98 5.84 -2.88 10.95
CA THR A 98 5.93 -2.69 12.41
C THR A 98 7.33 -3.02 12.93
N MET A 99 8.00 -4.03 12.39
CA MET A 99 9.40 -4.33 12.68
C MET A 99 10.32 -3.16 12.28
N ALA A 100 10.15 -2.65 11.06
CA ALA A 100 10.88 -1.49 10.58
C ALA A 100 10.60 -0.24 11.41
N ALA A 101 9.41 -0.10 11.98
CA ALA A 101 9.07 1.01 12.89
C ALA A 101 9.64 0.82 14.31
N GLN A 102 9.88 -0.42 14.75
CA GLN A 102 10.35 -0.73 16.10
C GLN A 102 11.88 -0.75 16.22
N PHE A 103 12.57 -1.30 15.21
CA PHE A 103 14.01 -1.55 15.24
C PHE A 103 14.73 -0.70 14.18
N ASP A 104 15.84 -0.07 14.56
CA ASP A 104 16.58 0.86 13.68
C ASP A 104 17.41 0.16 12.59
N ASP A 105 17.65 -1.14 12.76
CA ASP A 105 18.37 -2.01 11.83
C ASP A 105 17.43 -2.80 10.89
N GLU A 106 16.12 -2.69 11.06
CA GLU A 106 15.11 -3.35 10.22
C GLU A 106 14.68 -2.48 9.03
N GLY A 107 14.54 -3.13 7.87
CA GLY A 107 14.05 -2.50 6.63
C GLY A 107 12.57 -2.80 6.36
N PRO A 108 11.92 -2.10 5.43
CA PRO A 108 10.48 -2.28 5.19
C PRO A 108 10.12 -3.45 4.26
N ILE A 109 11.11 -4.18 3.73
CA ILE A 109 10.89 -5.25 2.75
C ILE A 109 10.91 -6.60 3.48
N ALA A 110 9.76 -7.27 3.53
CA ALA A 110 9.63 -8.56 4.20
C ALA A 110 10.41 -9.67 3.50
N SER A 111 10.73 -10.73 4.25
CA SER A 111 11.23 -11.97 3.67
C SER A 111 10.12 -12.63 2.84
N GLY A 112 10.24 -12.61 1.51
CA GLY A 112 9.21 -13.12 0.60
C GLY A 112 8.36 -12.03 -0.06
N ALA A 113 8.67 -10.75 0.19
CA ALA A 113 8.06 -9.61 -0.48
C ALA A 113 8.11 -9.76 -2.02
N ILE A 114 7.04 -9.32 -2.68
CA ILE A 114 6.92 -9.40 -4.13
C ILE A 114 7.32 -8.06 -4.73
N ARG A 115 8.33 -8.03 -5.61
CA ARG A 115 8.66 -6.84 -6.38
C ARG A 115 7.68 -6.66 -7.53
N LEU A 116 7.01 -5.53 -7.59
CA LEU A 116 6.09 -5.21 -8.67
C LEU A 116 6.88 -4.75 -9.91
N PRO A 117 6.46 -5.13 -11.14
CA PRO A 117 7.12 -4.74 -12.39
C PRO A 117 6.75 -3.30 -12.80
N VAL A 118 7.08 -2.33 -11.95
CA VAL A 118 6.75 -0.91 -12.10
C VAL A 118 8.02 -0.13 -12.43
N GLN A 119 7.90 0.87 -13.32
CA GLN A 119 9.03 1.72 -13.70
C GLN A 119 9.35 2.76 -12.63
N GLU A 120 10.59 3.25 -12.65
CA GLU A 120 10.98 4.39 -11.82
C GLU A 120 10.15 5.64 -12.14
N GLY A 121 9.98 6.50 -11.14
CA GLY A 121 9.20 7.73 -11.18
C GLY A 121 7.98 7.72 -10.26
N THR A 122 7.28 8.85 -10.18
CA THR A 122 6.07 8.98 -9.39
C THR A 122 4.91 8.24 -10.04
N GLN A 123 4.36 7.27 -9.32
CA GLN A 123 3.25 6.44 -9.74
C GLN A 123 2.03 6.78 -8.91
N GLN A 124 0.88 6.89 -9.57
CA GLN A 124 -0.41 6.85 -8.90
C GLN A 124 -0.76 5.39 -8.59
N VAL A 125 -1.10 5.12 -7.35
CA VAL A 125 -1.57 3.82 -6.87
C VAL A 125 -3.03 3.96 -6.46
N ILE A 126 -3.87 3.09 -7.02
CA ILE A 126 -5.30 3.06 -6.72
C ILE A 126 -5.72 1.64 -6.39
N LEU A 127 -6.27 1.44 -5.19
CA LEU A 127 -6.91 0.20 -4.77
C LEU A 127 -8.42 0.40 -4.73
N ARG A 128 -9.17 -0.45 -5.42
CA ARG A 128 -10.64 -0.39 -5.52
C ARG A 128 -11.28 -1.72 -5.15
N GLN A 129 -12.42 -1.61 -4.47
CA GLN A 129 -13.39 -2.67 -4.33
C GLN A 129 -14.64 -2.31 -5.13
N PHE A 130 -15.14 -3.23 -5.95
CA PHE A 130 -16.31 -3.01 -6.81
C PHE A 130 -17.55 -3.71 -6.25
N ALA A 131 -18.73 -3.18 -6.57
CA ALA A 131 -20.00 -3.75 -6.07
C ALA A 131 -20.36 -5.10 -6.71
N ASP A 132 -19.79 -5.40 -7.87
CA ASP A 132 -20.09 -6.59 -8.69
C ASP A 132 -19.09 -7.73 -8.51
N SER A 133 -18.05 -7.53 -7.68
CA SER A 133 -16.99 -8.51 -7.45
C SER A 133 -16.47 -8.40 -6.02
N PRO A 134 -16.27 -9.53 -5.31
CA PRO A 134 -15.81 -9.49 -3.93
C PRO A 134 -14.35 -9.00 -3.79
N GLY A 135 -13.53 -9.22 -4.81
CA GLY A 135 -12.09 -8.95 -4.74
C GLY A 135 -11.68 -7.53 -5.06
N TYR A 136 -10.38 -7.28 -4.91
CA TYR A 136 -9.77 -5.95 -5.10
C TYR A 136 -9.07 -5.83 -6.45
N VAL A 137 -9.05 -4.62 -6.97
CA VAL A 137 -8.22 -4.28 -8.12
C VAL A 137 -7.26 -3.15 -7.79
N LEU A 138 -5.99 -3.41 -8.09
CA LEU A 138 -4.90 -2.46 -8.00
C LEU A 138 -4.58 -1.93 -9.40
N THR A 139 -4.64 -0.62 -9.56
CA THR A 139 -4.12 0.08 -10.73
C THR A 139 -2.89 0.88 -10.32
N ILE A 140 -1.83 0.75 -11.11
CA ILE A 140 -0.60 1.54 -10.96
C ILE A 140 -0.31 2.17 -12.32
N SER A 141 -0.20 3.49 -12.35
CA SER A 141 0.10 4.24 -13.57
C SER A 141 0.91 5.49 -13.27
N PRO A 142 1.72 6.00 -14.22
CA PRO A 142 2.40 7.28 -14.05
C PRO A 142 1.39 8.40 -13.72
N VAL A 143 1.75 9.31 -12.81
CA VAL A 143 0.87 10.43 -12.46
C VAL A 143 0.69 11.35 -13.68
N ALA A 144 -0.56 11.58 -14.06
CA ALA A 144 -0.91 12.53 -15.11
C ALA A 144 -1.25 13.93 -14.55
N ASP A 145 -1.79 13.98 -13.33
CA ASP A 145 -2.13 15.20 -12.58
C ASP A 145 -2.18 14.86 -11.09
N ASP A 146 -1.43 15.58 -10.25
CA ASP A 146 -1.31 15.31 -8.81
C ASP A 146 -2.26 16.20 -8.01
N ASN A 147 -3.55 15.94 -8.13
CA ASN A 147 -4.60 16.81 -7.56
C ASN A 147 -5.43 16.11 -6.48
N HIS A 148 -4.83 15.16 -5.76
CA HIS A 148 -5.50 14.45 -4.67
C HIS A 148 -5.41 15.24 -3.36
N GLU A 149 -6.48 15.18 -2.57
CA GLU A 149 -6.43 15.75 -1.23
C GLU A 149 -5.38 15.01 -0.38
N PRO A 150 -4.61 15.74 0.44
CA PRO A 150 -3.61 15.11 1.30
C PRO A 150 -4.30 14.14 2.27
N LEU A 151 -3.84 12.88 2.27
CA LEU A 151 -4.34 11.83 3.15
C LEU A 151 -4.25 12.25 4.61
N SER A 152 -5.33 12.12 5.39
CA SER A 152 -5.37 12.44 6.82
C SER A 152 -5.37 11.21 7.74
N ALA A 153 -5.64 10.04 7.18
CA ALA A 153 -5.70 8.75 7.86
C ALA A 153 -5.31 7.64 6.89
N VAL A 154 -4.98 6.45 7.42
CA VAL A 154 -4.84 5.24 6.59
C VAL A 154 -6.21 4.91 5.98
N PRO A 155 -6.32 4.79 4.64
CA PRO A 155 -7.57 4.45 3.97
C PRO A 155 -8.26 3.23 4.59
N TRP A 156 -9.56 3.38 4.86
CA TRP A 156 -10.47 2.35 5.38
C TRP A 156 -10.17 1.85 6.80
N PHE A 157 -9.16 2.41 7.47
CA PHE A 157 -8.92 2.16 8.89
C PHE A 157 -9.80 3.08 9.75
N SER A 158 -10.51 2.52 10.74
CA SER A 158 -11.25 3.28 11.75
C SER A 158 -10.88 2.79 13.16
N LEU A 159 -10.70 3.73 14.08
CA LEU A 159 -10.60 3.48 15.52
C LEU A 159 -12.03 3.51 16.09
N ASP A 160 -12.81 2.46 15.85
CA ASP A 160 -14.15 2.32 16.46
C ASP A 160 -14.06 1.87 17.92
#